data_AF-A0A1G2VUP4-F1
#
_entry.id   AF-A0A1G2VUP4-F1
#
_cell.length_a   1.000
_cell.length_b   1.000
_cell.length_c   1.000
_cell.angle_alpha   90.00
_cell.angle_beta   90.00
_cell.angle_gamma   90.00
#
_symmetry.space_group_name_H-M   'P 1'
#
loop_
_entity.id
_entity.type
_entity.pdbx_description
1 polymer ?
#
loop_
_entity_poly.entity_id
_entity_poly.type
_entity_poly.pdbx_seq_one_letter_code
_entity_poly.pdbx_strand_id
1 'polypeptide(L)'
;MKRTIIVCILALVSAITAEASDSCNKCHGSRQRMESLGYGSFAVTSQEVEAQTRMPATCSECHLGNPDGKDKDSAHKGLARLLVVSKKGFAVITSARRYPLEYGTNPVNRLYTVTEKDNKQVKDTSVAALSWHDKKVDTLSQDFDVMKKTCGACHRKEFEEFSRSTMATNGKQSQYKGWLDKERGPHNCGPWFEGNFESMQANTLIPMSADSNRINQRVCNSCHVGCLDCHFNPGRKNSASPGVGPHTFMKTPPPESCYGNGRASICHAGPEDRRRGAGYFGGSFSFPEGNDPDVHLKAKVGCLDCHESTKNNPAIGHGMVRRQAQDSCKRCHPEAVKTHTTSLHSKLSCEACHIQQVAGYQGTYWGPGQIAGAATPYFKYKAYYGYMAEPVLIRDQKGRWIPVKPFPMAVMNQKTSPFKPGLHWRYPLDLPALKRTDDAWGYVGLFGGLPENNNALLWIQMDKMSHKLGKSRSCDSCHGSQDGTQLQKIKWEFSDPGAFPFSGSHEVLANRKGLFINKMQSDKIELEQGYSLSALAPWVYLKDAWHIEGDFSLPVIKDRKAYGTSKADPETGRKTGIIHR
;
A
#
# COMPACT_ATOMS: atom_id res chain seq x y z
N MET A 1 -33.12 -55.15 64.62
CA MET A 1 -33.19 -53.67 64.65
C MET A 1 -31.78 -53.09 64.64
N LYS A 2 -31.39 -52.40 63.56
CA LYS A 2 -30.38 -51.32 63.52
C LYS A 2 -30.30 -50.81 62.08
N ARG A 3 -30.89 -49.63 61.84
CA ARG A 3 -30.80 -48.87 60.59
C ARG A 3 -29.58 -47.95 60.72
N THR A 4 -28.66 -48.04 59.77
CA THR A 4 -27.58 -47.06 59.60
C THR A 4 -27.93 -46.23 58.37
N ILE A 5 -28.25 -44.95 58.60
CA ILE A 5 -28.45 -43.94 57.55
C ILE A 5 -27.11 -43.25 57.37
N ILE A 6 -26.52 -43.36 56.17
CA ILE A 6 -25.38 -42.54 55.74
C ILE A 6 -25.96 -41.35 54.97
N VAL A 7 -25.78 -40.16 55.52
CA VAL A 7 -26.09 -38.88 54.86
C VAL A 7 -24.83 -38.39 54.16
N CYS A 8 -24.82 -38.39 52.83
CA CYS A 8 -23.82 -37.69 52.02
C CYS A 8 -24.19 -36.20 51.92
N ILE A 9 -23.37 -35.34 52.51
CA ILE A 9 -23.41 -33.88 52.32
C ILE A 9 -22.61 -33.57 51.05
N LEU A 10 -23.30 -33.18 49.97
CA LEU A 10 -22.66 -32.51 48.82
C LEU A 10 -22.46 -31.04 49.17
N ALA A 11 -21.20 -30.63 49.35
CA ALA A 11 -20.83 -29.22 49.38
C ALA A 11 -20.70 -28.70 47.93
N LEU A 12 -21.65 -27.88 47.50
CA LEU A 12 -21.50 -27.03 46.31
C LEU A 12 -20.43 -25.97 46.61
N VAL A 13 -19.21 -26.18 46.14
CA VAL A 13 -18.20 -25.12 46.03
C VAL A 13 -18.54 -24.33 44.76
N SER A 14 -19.30 -23.25 44.92
CA SER A 14 -19.40 -22.21 43.90
C SER A 14 -18.05 -21.48 43.87
N ALA A 15 -17.21 -21.79 42.90
CA ALA A 15 -16.02 -21.01 42.62
C ALA A 15 -16.46 -19.61 42.13
N ILE A 16 -16.57 -18.66 43.06
CA ILE A 16 -16.64 -17.24 42.74
C ILE A 16 -15.26 -16.90 42.16
N THR A 17 -15.16 -16.87 40.83
CA THR A 17 -14.02 -16.26 40.16
C THR A 17 -14.07 -14.78 40.47
N ALA A 18 -13.29 -14.34 41.46
CA ALA A 18 -13.06 -12.93 41.70
C ALA A 18 -12.48 -12.33 40.42
N GLU A 19 -13.25 -11.48 39.74
CA GLU A 19 -12.71 -10.64 38.67
C GLU A 19 -11.51 -9.88 39.24
N ALA A 20 -10.31 -10.18 38.74
CA ALA A 20 -9.13 -9.42 39.10
C ALA A 20 -9.43 -7.94 38.84
N SER A 21 -9.46 -7.13 39.91
CA SER A 21 -9.99 -5.77 39.80
C SER A 21 -9.02 -4.91 39.00
N ASP A 22 -9.27 -4.75 37.70
CA ASP A 22 -8.52 -3.83 36.85
C ASP A 22 -8.84 -2.39 37.29
N SER A 23 -7.89 -1.69 37.92
CA SER A 23 -8.07 -0.30 38.38
C SER A 23 -8.43 0.66 37.24
N CYS A 24 -8.13 0.31 35.99
CA CYS A 24 -8.54 1.08 34.83
C CYS A 24 -10.07 1.26 34.77
N ASN A 25 -10.85 0.23 35.09
CA ASN A 25 -12.32 0.29 35.10
C ASN A 25 -12.84 1.22 36.21
N LYS A 26 -12.15 1.32 37.35
CA LYS A 26 -12.54 2.23 38.45
C LYS A 26 -12.36 3.71 38.08
N CYS A 27 -11.49 4.00 37.11
CA CYS A 27 -11.28 5.35 36.57
C CYS A 27 -12.15 5.58 35.34
N HIS A 28 -11.93 4.81 34.28
CA HIS A 28 -12.56 5.01 32.97
C HIS A 28 -14.03 4.61 32.93
N GLY A 29 -14.48 3.68 33.79
CA GLY A 29 -15.88 3.30 33.92
C GLY A 29 -16.76 4.37 34.56
N SER A 30 -16.18 5.40 35.21
CA SER A 30 -16.92 6.50 35.81
C SER A 30 -16.78 7.78 34.99
N ARG A 31 -17.86 8.12 34.27
CA ARG A 31 -17.92 9.37 33.50
C ARG A 31 -17.69 10.61 34.38
N GLN A 32 -18.34 10.67 35.54
CA GLN A 32 -18.19 11.78 36.49
C GLN A 32 -16.74 11.95 36.93
N ARG A 33 -16.05 10.85 37.25
CA ARG A 33 -14.63 10.88 37.61
C ARG A 33 -13.78 11.37 36.43
N MET A 34 -13.99 10.84 35.23
CA MET A 34 -13.25 11.29 34.05
C MET A 34 -13.50 12.77 33.70
N GLU A 35 -14.72 13.27 33.90
CA GLU A 35 -15.06 14.70 33.73
C GLU A 35 -14.34 15.58 34.76
N SER A 36 -14.29 15.17 36.04
CA SER A 36 -13.53 15.90 37.08
C SER A 36 -12.03 15.98 36.80
N LEU A 37 -11.49 15.02 36.02
CA LEU A 37 -10.10 15.00 35.59
C LEU A 37 -9.87 15.76 34.27
N GLY A 38 -10.92 16.29 33.64
CA GLY A 38 -10.86 16.99 32.35
C GLY A 38 -10.78 16.07 31.13
N TYR A 39 -11.08 14.77 31.30
CA TYR A 39 -10.97 13.72 30.28
C TYR A 39 -12.28 12.94 30.06
N GLY A 40 -13.44 13.57 30.28
CA GLY A 40 -14.77 12.93 30.20
C GLY A 40 -15.03 12.14 28.91
N SER A 41 -14.44 12.58 27.78
CA SER A 41 -14.51 11.91 26.48
C SER A 41 -13.82 10.53 26.43
N PHE A 42 -13.00 10.19 27.43
CA PHE A 42 -12.34 8.89 27.57
C PHE A 42 -13.06 7.95 28.54
N ALA A 43 -14.27 8.31 28.99
CA ALA A 43 -15.10 7.41 29.78
C ALA A 43 -15.61 6.25 28.92
N VAL A 44 -15.36 5.04 29.39
CA VAL A 44 -15.77 3.78 28.77
C VAL A 44 -16.01 2.73 29.84
N THR A 45 -17.15 2.05 29.74
CA THR A 45 -17.51 0.96 30.66
C THR A 45 -16.99 -0.38 30.15
N SER A 46 -16.80 -1.34 31.04
CA SER A 46 -16.39 -2.70 30.67
C SER A 46 -17.40 -3.38 29.74
N GLN A 47 -18.70 -3.16 29.96
CA GLN A 47 -19.76 -3.65 29.07
C GLN A 47 -19.66 -3.07 27.65
N GLU A 48 -19.34 -1.78 27.52
CA GLU A 48 -19.10 -1.17 26.20
C GLU A 48 -17.87 -1.76 25.52
N VAL A 49 -16.78 -1.99 26.25
CA VAL A 49 -15.56 -2.60 25.71
C VAL A 49 -15.87 -4.02 25.24
N GLU A 50 -16.47 -4.86 26.08
CA GLU A 50 -16.82 -6.24 25.76
C GLU A 50 -17.73 -6.34 24.53
N ALA A 51 -18.75 -5.47 24.44
CA ALA A 51 -19.62 -5.42 23.27
C ALA A 51 -18.87 -5.08 21.97
N GLN A 52 -17.90 -4.15 22.05
CA GLN A 52 -17.13 -3.67 20.89
C GLN A 52 -16.02 -4.63 20.47
N THR A 53 -15.26 -5.17 21.42
CA THR A 53 -14.12 -6.06 21.17
C THR A 53 -14.59 -7.48 20.85
N ARG A 54 -15.66 -7.94 21.52
CA ARG A 54 -16.12 -9.34 21.53
C ARG A 54 -15.04 -10.30 21.99
N MET A 55 -14.17 -9.83 22.89
CA MET A 55 -13.06 -10.58 23.46
C MET A 55 -13.14 -10.50 24.99
N PRO A 56 -12.92 -11.61 25.71
CA PRO A 56 -12.87 -11.62 27.17
C PRO A 56 -11.50 -11.12 27.67
N ALA A 57 -11.12 -9.91 27.28
CA ALA A 57 -9.83 -9.30 27.63
C ALA A 57 -10.04 -8.03 28.46
N THR A 58 -9.19 -7.85 29.46
CA THR A 58 -9.14 -6.68 30.34
C THR A 58 -8.43 -5.49 29.68
N CYS A 59 -8.56 -4.31 30.29
CA CYS A 59 -7.89 -3.11 29.77
C CYS A 59 -6.37 -3.27 29.82
N SER A 60 -5.85 -3.81 30.92
CA SER A 60 -4.41 -4.04 31.10
C SER A 60 -3.83 -5.10 30.14
N GLU A 61 -4.59 -6.10 29.71
CA GLU A 61 -4.14 -7.09 28.72
C GLU A 61 -4.00 -6.49 27.31
N CYS A 62 -4.86 -5.56 26.92
CA CYS A 62 -4.79 -4.90 25.62
C CYS A 62 -3.86 -3.67 25.61
N HIS A 63 -3.78 -2.93 26.72
CA HIS A 63 -3.07 -1.66 26.80
C HIS A 63 -1.81 -1.70 27.66
N LEU A 64 -1.49 -2.80 28.32
CA LEU A 64 -0.27 -2.99 29.12
C LEU A 64 -0.07 -1.97 30.26
N GLY A 65 -1.14 -1.29 30.69
CA GLY A 65 -1.14 -0.44 31.87
C GLY A 65 -1.02 -1.27 33.15
N ASN A 66 -0.65 -0.62 34.25
CA ASN A 66 -0.53 -1.27 35.55
C ASN A 66 -1.92 -1.38 36.22
N PRO A 67 -2.51 -2.59 36.32
CA PRO A 67 -3.85 -2.76 36.89
C PRO A 67 -3.91 -2.46 38.39
N ASP A 68 -2.78 -2.41 39.10
CA ASP A 68 -2.69 -2.10 40.53
C ASP A 68 -2.46 -0.61 40.82
N GLY A 69 -2.27 0.21 39.78
CA GLY A 69 -2.04 1.65 39.90
C GLY A 69 -3.27 2.38 40.44
N LYS A 70 -3.14 3.10 41.55
CA LYS A 70 -4.25 3.84 42.16
C LYS A 70 -4.42 5.26 41.62
N ASP A 71 -3.36 5.80 41.05
CA ASP A 71 -3.29 7.13 40.43
C ASP A 71 -2.97 7.02 38.93
N LYS A 72 -3.14 8.14 38.22
CA LYS A 72 -2.98 8.24 36.76
C LYS A 72 -1.59 7.82 36.30
N ASP A 73 -0.53 8.26 36.98
CA ASP A 73 0.84 8.07 36.49
C ASP A 73 1.30 6.64 36.74
N SER A 74 0.95 6.08 37.92
CA SER A 74 1.19 4.68 38.24
C SER A 74 0.43 3.72 37.32
N ALA A 75 -0.86 3.96 37.07
CA ALA A 75 -1.70 3.13 36.20
C ALA A 75 -1.26 3.18 34.73
N HIS A 76 -0.79 4.32 34.24
CA HIS A 76 -0.34 4.49 32.85
C HIS A 76 1.14 4.16 32.60
N LYS A 77 1.87 3.67 33.61
CA LYS A 77 3.25 3.23 33.42
C LYS A 77 3.28 2.05 32.44
N GLY A 78 4.00 2.21 31.33
CA GLY A 78 4.11 1.19 30.27
C GLY A 78 2.92 1.13 29.30
N LEU A 79 1.94 2.03 29.41
CA LEU A 79 0.71 2.00 28.62
C LEU A 79 0.96 2.10 27.10
N ALA A 80 0.54 1.05 26.40
CA ALA A 80 0.37 0.98 24.96
C ALA A 80 -0.77 1.89 24.50
N ARG A 81 -0.42 2.88 23.67
CA ARG A 81 -1.31 3.98 23.25
C ARG A 81 -1.28 4.18 21.74
N LEU A 82 -2.28 4.88 21.20
CA LEU A 82 -2.22 5.40 19.83
C LEU A 82 -0.90 6.16 19.63
N LEU A 83 -0.20 5.86 18.54
CA LEU A 83 1.01 6.57 18.15
C LEU A 83 0.63 7.68 17.16
N VAL A 84 0.82 8.92 17.59
CA VAL A 84 0.63 10.10 16.74
C VAL A 84 1.99 10.50 16.19
N VAL A 85 2.16 10.51 14.87
CA VAL A 85 3.45 10.80 14.23
C VAL A 85 3.47 12.25 13.75
N SER A 86 4.44 13.03 14.21
CA SER A 86 4.63 14.43 13.84
C SER A 86 5.15 14.58 12.41
N LYS A 87 4.79 15.68 11.73
CA LYS A 87 5.39 16.09 10.45
C LYS A 87 6.87 16.41 10.59
N LYS A 88 7.31 16.93 11.74
CA LYS A 88 8.73 17.25 11.99
C LYS A 88 9.45 16.02 12.53
N GLY A 89 10.55 15.63 11.89
CA GLY A 89 11.38 14.48 12.24
C GLY A 89 10.69 13.11 12.12
N PHE A 90 9.43 13.09 11.67
CA PHE A 90 8.59 11.88 11.62
C PHE A 90 8.58 11.11 12.95
N ALA A 91 8.60 11.87 14.06
CA ALA A 91 8.74 11.34 15.40
C ALA A 91 7.38 11.03 16.04
N VAL A 92 7.34 10.01 16.89
CA VAL A 92 6.15 9.68 17.68
C VAL A 92 5.99 10.67 18.83
N ILE A 93 4.81 11.28 18.92
CA ILE A 93 4.38 12.11 20.02
C ILE A 93 3.91 11.19 21.15
N THR A 94 4.59 11.26 22.29
CA THR A 94 4.34 10.39 23.45
C THR A 94 3.48 11.06 24.52
N SER A 95 3.18 12.35 24.41
CA SER A 95 2.37 13.08 25.39
C SER A 95 0.94 12.54 25.48
N ALA A 96 0.33 12.64 26.67
CA ALA A 96 -1.06 12.28 26.87
C ALA A 96 -1.97 13.12 25.96
N ARG A 97 -3.03 12.50 25.44
CA ARG A 97 -4.00 13.16 24.57
C ARG A 97 -5.12 13.78 25.40
N ARG A 98 -5.48 15.02 25.08
CA ARG A 98 -6.66 15.69 25.65
C ARG A 98 -7.97 15.27 25.00
N TYR A 99 -7.92 14.85 23.74
CA TYR A 99 -9.09 14.55 22.93
C TYR A 99 -9.02 13.15 22.32
N PRO A 100 -10.16 12.44 22.17
CA PRO A 100 -10.23 11.14 21.50
C PRO A 100 -9.97 11.29 20.00
N LEU A 101 -9.92 10.17 19.27
CA LEU A 101 -9.92 10.22 17.81
C LEU A 101 -11.25 10.77 17.32
N GLU A 102 -11.19 11.60 16.28
CA GLU A 102 -12.36 12.06 15.55
C GLU A 102 -12.51 11.32 14.23
N TYR A 103 -13.75 11.31 13.75
CA TYR A 103 -14.18 10.52 12.59
C TYR A 103 -14.78 11.43 11.52
N GLY A 104 -14.10 11.54 10.38
CA GLY A 104 -14.52 12.25 9.18
C GLY A 104 -15.27 11.36 8.19
N THR A 105 -15.69 11.96 7.09
CA THR A 105 -16.50 11.29 6.05
C THR A 105 -15.67 10.72 4.91
N ASN A 106 -14.47 11.25 4.66
CA ASN A 106 -13.58 10.74 3.62
C ASN A 106 -13.00 9.37 4.08
N PRO A 107 -13.25 8.27 3.34
CA PRO A 107 -12.85 6.93 3.77
C PRO A 107 -11.33 6.75 3.83
N VAL A 108 -10.55 7.56 3.11
CA VAL A 108 -9.09 7.50 3.10
C VAL A 108 -8.50 7.97 4.41
N ASN A 109 -8.97 9.10 4.94
CA ASN A 109 -8.41 9.78 6.11
C ASN A 109 -9.50 10.08 7.16
N ARG A 110 -10.46 9.15 7.31
CA ARG A 110 -11.58 9.30 8.25
C ARG A 110 -11.10 9.44 9.69
N LEU A 111 -9.94 8.90 10.05
CA LEU A 111 -9.39 8.98 11.41
C LEU A 111 -8.43 10.16 11.49
N TYR A 112 -8.67 11.06 12.45
CA TYR A 112 -7.76 12.17 12.71
C TYR A 112 -7.74 12.56 14.19
N THR A 113 -6.68 13.25 14.58
CA THR A 113 -6.52 13.87 15.90
C THR A 113 -6.95 15.33 15.86
N VAL A 114 -7.36 15.84 17.01
CA VAL A 114 -7.71 17.25 17.20
C VAL A 114 -6.85 17.86 18.29
N THR A 115 -6.64 19.17 18.17
CA THR A 115 -5.99 20.03 19.15
C THR A 115 -6.90 21.22 19.46
N GLU A 116 -6.57 21.98 20.51
CA GLU A 116 -7.31 23.18 20.90
C GLU A 116 -6.63 24.42 20.31
N LYS A 117 -7.40 25.25 19.61
CA LYS A 117 -6.98 26.57 19.14
C LYS A 117 -8.13 27.54 19.33
N ASP A 118 -7.87 28.67 19.99
CA ASP A 118 -8.87 29.71 20.26
C ASP A 118 -10.15 29.15 20.94
N ASN A 119 -9.96 28.26 21.93
CA ASN A 119 -11.02 27.52 22.64
C ASN A 119 -11.92 26.63 21.74
N LYS A 120 -11.47 26.29 20.53
CA LYS A 120 -12.17 25.38 19.61
C LYS A 120 -11.32 24.16 19.32
N GLN A 121 -11.99 23.00 19.20
CA GLN A 121 -11.34 21.80 18.70
C GLN A 121 -11.15 21.91 17.19
N VAL A 122 -9.91 21.80 16.74
CA VAL A 122 -9.53 21.85 15.32
C VAL A 122 -8.69 20.63 14.97
N LYS A 123 -8.74 20.19 13.72
CA LYS A 123 -7.89 19.10 13.23
C LYS A 123 -6.42 19.45 13.46
N ASP A 124 -5.66 18.52 14.04
CA ASP A 124 -4.24 18.73 14.31
C ASP A 124 -3.42 18.63 13.02
N THR A 125 -3.03 19.79 12.49
CA THR A 125 -2.27 19.89 11.23
C THR A 125 -0.79 19.54 11.40
N SER A 126 -0.30 19.34 12.63
CA SER A 126 1.08 18.93 12.91
C SER A 126 1.31 17.44 12.70
N VAL A 127 0.23 16.65 12.58
CA VAL A 127 0.28 15.19 12.45
C VAL A 127 0.47 14.79 10.99
N ALA A 128 1.45 13.91 10.75
CA ALA A 128 1.73 13.30 9.47
C ALA A 128 1.03 11.95 9.30
N ALA A 129 0.96 11.16 10.36
CA ALA A 129 0.37 9.83 10.33
C ALA A 129 -0.17 9.39 11.70
N LEU A 130 -1.11 8.46 11.67
CA LEU A 130 -1.57 7.72 12.84
C LEU A 130 -1.08 6.28 12.75
N SER A 131 -0.55 5.76 13.85
CA SER A 131 -0.14 4.37 13.96
C SER A 131 -0.59 3.76 15.29
N TRP A 132 -0.56 2.45 15.38
CA TRP A 132 -1.05 1.72 16.53
C TRP A 132 0.07 1.28 17.46
N HIS A 133 -0.28 0.87 18.67
CA HIS A 133 0.68 0.50 19.71
C HIS A 133 1.45 -0.79 19.40
N ASP A 134 1.09 -1.52 18.34
CA ASP A 134 1.84 -2.65 17.82
C ASP A 134 3.05 -2.23 16.95
N LYS A 135 3.44 -0.95 17.01
CA LYS A 135 4.69 -0.43 16.45
C LYS A 135 5.65 0.07 17.52
N LYS A 136 6.93 0.01 17.20
CA LYS A 136 8.00 0.64 17.97
C LYS A 136 7.96 2.15 17.80
N VAL A 137 8.15 2.88 18.89
CA VAL A 137 8.09 4.35 18.90
C VAL A 137 9.29 5.03 18.24
N ASP A 138 10.43 4.33 18.17
CA ASP A 138 11.71 4.83 17.66
C ASP A 138 11.90 4.57 16.15
N THR A 139 11.37 3.47 15.62
CA THR A 139 11.53 3.09 14.20
C THR A 139 10.21 3.05 13.43
N LEU A 140 9.06 3.00 14.10
CA LEU A 140 7.74 2.68 13.52
C LEU A 140 7.63 1.27 12.90
N SER A 141 8.63 0.40 13.06
CA SER A 141 8.51 -1.02 12.69
C SER A 141 7.58 -1.75 13.67
N GLN A 142 7.25 -3.03 13.43
CA GLN A 142 6.45 -3.84 14.36
C GLN A 142 7.15 -3.97 15.69
N ASP A 143 6.33 -3.95 16.73
CA ASP A 143 6.70 -4.33 18.06
C ASP A 143 6.14 -5.73 18.36
N PHE A 144 6.88 -6.77 17.97
CA PHE A 144 6.46 -8.15 18.22
C PHE A 144 6.34 -8.47 19.71
N ASP A 145 7.05 -7.76 20.58
CA ASP A 145 6.95 -7.97 22.03
C ASP A 145 5.61 -7.45 22.56
N VAL A 146 5.19 -6.24 22.15
CA VAL A 146 3.86 -5.72 22.46
C VAL A 146 2.77 -6.57 21.83
N MET A 147 2.92 -6.98 20.56
CA MET A 147 1.95 -7.84 19.88
C MET A 147 1.78 -9.18 20.60
N LYS A 148 2.87 -9.81 21.06
CA LYS A 148 2.84 -11.08 21.79
C LYS A 148 2.12 -10.94 23.12
N LYS A 149 2.36 -9.84 23.84
CA LYS A 149 1.76 -9.56 25.15
C LYS A 149 0.27 -9.16 25.07
N THR A 150 -0.14 -8.57 23.95
CA THR A 150 -1.52 -8.12 23.72
C THR A 150 -2.31 -9.16 22.93
N CYS A 151 -2.43 -9.01 21.62
CA CYS A 151 -3.19 -9.88 20.73
C CYS A 151 -2.73 -11.35 20.85
N GLY A 152 -1.42 -11.58 20.93
CA GLY A 152 -0.82 -12.91 21.00
C GLY A 152 -1.08 -13.68 22.30
N ALA A 153 -1.52 -13.01 23.38
CA ALA A 153 -1.89 -13.67 24.62
C ALA A 153 -3.15 -14.54 24.42
N CYS A 154 -4.14 -14.02 23.68
CA CYS A 154 -5.37 -14.73 23.35
C CYS A 154 -5.33 -15.44 21.98
N HIS A 155 -4.50 -14.96 21.05
CA HIS A 155 -4.38 -15.45 19.67
C HIS A 155 -2.97 -15.96 19.36
N ARG A 156 -2.45 -16.84 20.23
CA ARG A 156 -1.07 -17.33 20.15
C ARG A 156 -0.71 -17.94 18.79
N LYS A 157 -1.60 -18.77 18.24
CA LYS A 157 -1.38 -19.43 16.95
C LYS A 157 -1.27 -18.39 15.83
N GLU A 158 -2.23 -17.46 15.74
CA GLU A 158 -2.25 -16.41 14.73
C GLU A 158 -1.03 -15.50 14.84
N PHE A 159 -0.59 -15.17 16.07
CA PHE A 159 0.64 -14.40 16.29
C PHE A 159 1.89 -15.16 15.81
N GLU A 160 2.03 -16.44 16.16
CA GLU A 160 3.17 -17.27 15.73
C GLU A 160 3.22 -17.42 14.20
N GLU A 161 2.08 -17.60 13.55
CA GLU A 161 1.99 -17.64 12.10
C GLU A 161 2.28 -16.28 11.47
N PHE A 162 1.65 -15.20 11.98
CA PHE A 162 1.84 -13.84 11.49
C PHE A 162 3.29 -13.40 11.56
N SER A 163 3.95 -13.57 12.71
CA SER A 163 5.33 -13.11 12.95
C SER A 163 6.36 -13.70 11.98
N ARG A 164 6.07 -14.86 11.37
CA ARG A 164 6.90 -15.50 10.34
C ARG A 164 6.44 -15.21 8.90
N SER A 165 5.30 -14.55 8.73
CA SER A 165 4.73 -14.26 7.41
C SER A 165 5.57 -13.24 6.64
N THR A 166 5.47 -13.27 5.31
CA THR A 166 6.09 -12.27 4.43
C THR A 166 5.56 -10.85 4.69
N MET A 167 4.35 -10.73 5.22
CA MET A 167 3.72 -9.46 5.56
C MET A 167 4.31 -8.85 6.83
N ALA A 168 4.43 -9.65 7.91
CA ALA A 168 4.98 -9.16 9.17
C ALA A 168 6.48 -8.87 9.10
N THR A 169 7.23 -9.62 8.29
CA THR A 169 8.68 -9.42 8.11
C THR A 169 9.02 -8.38 7.05
N ASN A 170 8.01 -7.79 6.38
CA ASN A 170 8.19 -6.97 5.18
C ASN A 170 9.05 -7.66 4.11
N GLY A 171 9.01 -8.99 4.05
CA GLY A 171 10.00 -9.83 3.37
C GLY A 171 10.11 -9.63 1.85
N LYS A 172 9.29 -8.77 1.22
CA LYS A 172 9.45 -8.34 -0.18
C LYS A 172 10.05 -6.94 -0.26
N GLN A 173 9.51 -5.97 0.48
CA GLN A 173 9.96 -4.58 0.48
C GLN A 173 11.36 -4.43 1.09
N SER A 174 11.69 -5.20 2.13
CA SER A 174 13.03 -5.17 2.75
C SER A 174 14.13 -5.75 1.86
N GLN A 175 13.77 -6.40 0.75
CA GLN A 175 14.74 -6.94 -0.21
C GLN A 175 15.33 -5.89 -1.14
N TYR A 176 14.78 -4.67 -1.21
CA TYR A 176 15.35 -3.61 -2.05
C TYR A 176 16.50 -2.92 -1.30
N LYS A 177 17.66 -3.57 -1.15
CA LYS A 177 18.73 -3.09 -0.24
C LYS A 177 19.48 -1.82 -0.71
N GLY A 178 19.20 -1.36 -1.92
CA GLY A 178 19.84 -0.18 -2.50
C GLY A 178 19.36 0.07 -3.92
N TRP A 179 19.77 1.21 -4.49
CA TRP A 179 19.51 1.53 -5.90
C TRP A 179 20.24 0.60 -6.86
N LEU A 180 21.38 0.06 -6.42
CA LEU A 180 22.30 -0.78 -7.20
C LEU A 180 22.18 -2.27 -6.85
N ASP A 181 21.09 -2.67 -6.18
CA ASP A 181 20.82 -4.07 -5.85
C ASP A 181 20.75 -4.92 -7.13
N LYS A 182 21.70 -5.83 -7.31
CA LYS A 182 21.81 -6.68 -8.51
C LYS A 182 20.65 -7.68 -8.64
N GLU A 183 20.01 -8.05 -7.55
CA GLU A 183 18.90 -9.02 -7.56
C GLU A 183 17.56 -8.35 -7.90
N ARG A 184 17.36 -7.11 -7.43
CA ARG A 184 16.04 -6.45 -7.50
C ARG A 184 15.99 -5.22 -8.39
N GLY A 185 17.14 -4.59 -8.64
CA GLY A 185 17.26 -3.31 -9.32
C GLY A 185 16.66 -2.13 -8.53
N PRO A 186 16.79 -0.90 -9.05
CA PRO A 186 16.13 0.27 -8.49
C PRO A 186 14.61 0.09 -8.53
N HIS A 187 13.92 0.61 -7.52
CA HIS A 187 12.47 0.46 -7.38
C HIS A 187 11.82 1.79 -7.01
N ASN A 188 10.60 2.03 -7.50
CA ASN A 188 9.87 3.28 -7.22
C ASN A 188 9.70 3.56 -5.71
N CYS A 189 9.47 2.56 -4.87
CA CYS A 189 9.40 2.77 -3.41
C CYS A 189 10.70 3.30 -2.78
N GLY A 190 11.82 3.25 -3.50
CA GLY A 190 13.14 3.50 -2.94
C GLY A 190 13.73 2.25 -2.27
N PRO A 191 14.94 2.37 -1.74
CA PRO A 191 15.59 1.30 -1.01
C PRO A 191 14.97 1.11 0.37
N TRP A 192 15.22 -0.05 0.96
CA TRP A 192 15.11 -0.28 2.39
C TRP A 192 16.32 0.38 3.06
N PHE A 193 16.10 1.40 3.90
CA PHE A 193 17.19 2.23 4.44
C PHE A 193 17.84 1.59 5.69
N GLU A 194 17.12 0.72 6.39
CA GLU A 194 17.64 0.00 7.56
C GLU A 194 18.76 -0.96 7.16
N GLY A 195 19.90 -0.85 7.84
CA GLY A 195 21.08 -1.68 7.58
C GLY A 195 21.85 -1.33 6.30
N ASN A 196 21.44 -0.31 5.53
CA ASN A 196 22.05 0.01 4.22
C ASN A 196 22.71 1.39 4.14
N PHE A 197 22.81 2.12 5.26
CA PHE A 197 23.36 3.49 5.31
C PHE A 197 24.73 3.62 4.64
N GLU A 198 25.69 2.77 5.03
CA GLU A 198 27.08 2.82 4.53
C GLU A 198 27.15 2.54 3.03
N SER A 199 26.42 1.54 2.54
CA SER A 199 26.37 1.21 1.12
C SER A 199 25.74 2.32 0.29
N MET A 200 24.66 2.93 0.79
CA MET A 200 24.03 4.07 0.13
C MET A 200 24.93 5.30 0.13
N GLN A 201 25.60 5.60 1.25
CA GLN A 201 26.57 6.68 1.37
C GLN A 201 27.77 6.49 0.44
N ALA A 202 28.27 5.26 0.32
CA ALA A 202 29.39 4.92 -0.54
C ALA A 202 29.06 5.14 -2.03
N ASN A 203 27.82 4.90 -2.44
CA ASN A 203 27.38 4.98 -3.84
C ASN A 203 26.71 6.30 -4.24
N THR A 204 26.46 7.20 -3.28
CA THR A 204 25.94 8.55 -3.55
C THR A 204 27.03 9.61 -3.51
N LEU A 205 26.91 10.62 -4.35
CA LEU A 205 27.86 11.74 -4.42
C LEU A 205 27.61 12.81 -3.37
N ILE A 206 26.38 12.94 -2.89
CA ILE A 206 26.01 13.93 -1.87
C ILE A 206 25.90 13.26 -0.51
N PRO A 207 26.49 13.82 0.56
CA PRO A 207 26.39 13.25 1.89
C PRO A 207 24.94 13.00 2.35
N MET A 208 24.71 11.82 2.89
CA MET A 208 23.50 11.43 3.61
C MET A 208 23.81 11.42 5.10
N SER A 209 23.01 12.12 5.91
CA SER A 209 23.12 12.03 7.36
C SER A 209 22.43 10.77 7.89
N ALA A 210 22.94 10.22 9.00
CA ALA A 210 22.30 9.09 9.69
C ALA A 210 20.85 9.40 10.09
N ASP A 211 20.57 10.64 10.51
CA ASP A 211 19.22 11.09 10.85
C ASP A 211 18.28 11.09 9.64
N SER A 212 18.72 11.60 8.49
CA SER A 212 17.91 11.57 7.26
C SER A 212 17.63 10.13 6.80
N ASN A 213 18.60 9.21 6.96
CA ASN A 213 18.42 7.79 6.68
C ASN A 213 17.38 7.15 7.60
N ARG A 214 17.44 7.45 8.90
CA ARG A 214 16.46 6.97 9.90
C ARG A 214 15.06 7.53 9.62
N ILE A 215 14.93 8.80 9.27
CA ILE A 215 13.64 9.41 8.91
C ILE A 215 13.05 8.72 7.67
N ASN A 216 13.85 8.52 6.62
CA ASN A 216 13.41 7.78 5.44
C ASN A 216 12.93 6.37 5.80
N GLN A 217 13.66 5.64 6.65
CA GLN A 217 13.23 4.32 7.11
C GLN A 217 11.90 4.37 7.88
N ARG A 218 11.70 5.35 8.77
CA ARG A 218 10.43 5.50 9.49
C ARG A 218 9.26 5.74 8.54
N VAL A 219 9.47 6.50 7.47
CA VAL A 219 8.47 6.71 6.42
C VAL A 219 8.17 5.39 5.69
N CYS A 220 9.18 4.57 5.38
CA CYS A 220 8.97 3.23 4.84
C CYS A 220 8.16 2.33 5.80
N ASN A 221 8.48 2.41 7.10
CA ASN A 221 7.82 1.62 8.14
C ASN A 221 6.35 2.01 8.38
N SER A 222 5.91 3.19 7.93
CA SER A 222 4.48 3.56 7.98
C SER A 222 3.58 2.58 7.21
N CYS A 223 4.11 1.89 6.19
CA CYS A 223 3.39 0.88 5.41
C CYS A 223 3.59 -0.55 5.92
N HIS A 224 4.42 -0.74 6.95
CA HIS A 224 4.68 -2.05 7.52
C HIS A 224 3.55 -2.38 8.49
N VAL A 225 2.89 -3.53 8.33
CA VAL A 225 1.62 -3.82 9.04
C VAL A 225 1.78 -4.72 10.27
N GLY A 226 0.90 -4.57 11.24
CA GLY A 226 0.73 -5.39 12.45
C GLY A 226 -0.72 -5.87 12.57
N CYS A 227 -1.06 -6.51 13.69
CA CYS A 227 -2.41 -7.04 13.92
C CYS A 227 -3.47 -5.93 13.85
N LEU A 228 -3.18 -4.75 14.42
CA LEU A 228 -4.12 -3.65 14.53
C LEU A 228 -4.34 -2.94 13.19
N ASP A 229 -3.37 -2.96 12.27
CA ASP A 229 -3.53 -2.36 10.95
C ASP A 229 -4.65 -3.03 10.13
N CYS A 230 -4.87 -4.33 10.35
CA CYS A 230 -5.88 -5.12 9.64
C CYS A 230 -7.17 -5.31 10.43
N HIS A 231 -7.05 -5.60 11.73
CA HIS A 231 -8.18 -6.05 12.53
C HIS A 231 -8.85 -4.94 13.36
N PHE A 232 -8.15 -3.83 13.64
CA PHE A 232 -8.73 -2.73 14.41
C PHE A 232 -9.50 -1.77 13.50
N ASN A 233 -10.78 -1.55 13.81
CA ASN A 233 -11.69 -0.75 12.99
C ASN A 233 -12.53 0.21 13.86
N PRO A 234 -11.89 1.20 14.51
CA PRO A 234 -12.59 2.09 15.43
C PRO A 234 -13.65 2.93 14.72
N GLY A 235 -14.75 3.20 15.41
CA GLY A 235 -15.85 4.05 14.93
C GLY A 235 -16.47 4.91 16.04
N ARG A 236 -17.40 5.79 15.67
CA ARG A 236 -18.23 6.52 16.65
C ARG A 236 -19.09 5.51 17.41
N LYS A 237 -19.30 5.74 18.71
CA LYS A 237 -20.27 4.95 19.50
C LYS A 237 -21.65 5.01 18.83
N ASN A 238 -22.30 3.87 18.66
CA ASN A 238 -23.63 3.78 18.07
C ASN A 238 -24.59 3.07 19.02
N SER A 239 -25.58 3.78 19.55
CA SER A 239 -26.58 3.21 20.47
C SER A 239 -27.44 2.12 19.83
N ALA A 240 -27.69 2.20 18.51
CA ALA A 240 -28.40 1.17 17.76
C ALA A 240 -27.52 -0.03 17.40
N SER A 241 -26.21 0.05 17.63
CA SER A 241 -25.26 -1.04 17.40
C SER A 241 -24.15 -1.01 18.44
N PRO A 242 -24.43 -1.48 19.68
CA PRO A 242 -23.49 -1.36 20.81
C PRO A 242 -22.10 -1.97 20.56
N GLY A 243 -21.99 -2.91 19.62
CA GLY A 243 -20.71 -3.47 19.18
C GLY A 243 -19.87 -2.57 18.26
N VAL A 244 -20.34 -1.36 17.95
CA VAL A 244 -19.62 -0.36 17.15
C VAL A 244 -19.20 0.81 18.03
N GLY A 245 -17.89 1.07 18.08
CA GLY A 245 -17.31 2.16 18.85
C GLY A 245 -15.78 2.22 18.76
N PRO A 246 -15.13 2.92 19.70
CA PRO A 246 -13.68 3.10 19.68
C PRO A 246 -12.86 1.81 19.80
N HIS A 247 -13.42 0.71 20.33
CA HIS A 247 -12.76 -0.58 20.50
C HIS A 247 -13.28 -1.66 19.54
N THR A 248 -13.79 -1.28 18.36
CA THR A 248 -14.30 -2.27 17.40
C THR A 248 -13.19 -3.02 16.69
N PHE A 249 -13.30 -4.36 16.68
CA PHE A 249 -12.40 -5.27 15.96
C PHE A 249 -13.16 -6.12 14.94
N MET A 250 -12.46 -6.52 13.87
CA MET A 250 -13.00 -7.30 12.77
C MET A 250 -12.25 -8.64 12.68
N LYS A 251 -12.97 -9.77 12.77
CA LYS A 251 -12.37 -11.11 12.58
C LYS A 251 -11.80 -11.28 11.18
N THR A 252 -12.56 -10.86 10.16
CA THR A 252 -12.10 -10.79 8.77
C THR A 252 -11.87 -9.32 8.43
N PRO A 253 -10.63 -8.93 8.06
CA PRO A 253 -10.33 -7.56 7.71
C PRO A 253 -11.22 -7.06 6.55
N PRO A 254 -11.84 -5.87 6.67
CA PRO A 254 -12.56 -5.28 5.55
C PRO A 254 -11.56 -4.86 4.46
N PRO A 255 -11.97 -4.79 3.18
CA PRO A 255 -11.08 -4.40 2.09
C PRO A 255 -10.28 -3.11 2.35
N GLU A 256 -10.89 -2.12 3.01
CA GLU A 256 -10.31 -0.82 3.32
C GLU A 256 -9.09 -0.92 4.25
N SER A 257 -8.97 -2.00 5.02
CA SER A 257 -7.80 -2.23 5.88
C SER A 257 -6.53 -2.47 5.07
N CYS A 258 -6.65 -3.06 3.87
CA CYS A 258 -5.52 -3.19 2.94
C CYS A 258 -4.97 -1.83 2.48
N TYR A 259 -5.75 -0.76 2.66
CA TYR A 259 -5.47 0.61 2.23
C TYR A 259 -5.22 1.58 3.40
N GLY A 260 -5.12 1.09 4.63
CA GLY A 260 -4.82 1.90 5.84
C GLY A 260 -5.99 2.10 6.80
N ASN A 261 -7.19 1.61 6.45
CA ASN A 261 -8.41 1.70 7.25
C ASN A 261 -8.75 3.12 7.75
N GLY A 262 -8.59 4.12 6.88
CA GLY A 262 -8.94 5.50 7.22
C GLY A 262 -7.87 6.31 7.94
N ARG A 263 -6.64 5.79 8.06
CA ARG A 263 -5.47 6.52 8.58
C ARG A 263 -4.62 7.21 7.51
N ALA A 264 -5.19 7.40 6.32
CA ALA A 264 -4.58 7.75 5.02
C ALA A 264 -4.48 6.53 4.06
N SER A 265 -4.11 6.82 2.81
CA SER A 265 -3.79 5.85 1.74
C SER A 265 -2.48 5.11 2.04
N ILE A 266 -2.49 4.25 3.05
CA ILE A 266 -1.33 3.50 3.53
C ILE A 266 -1.33 2.10 2.88
N CYS A 267 -0.16 1.46 2.76
CA CYS A 267 -0.02 0.11 2.22
C CYS A 267 -0.35 0.00 0.72
N HIS A 268 -1.48 -0.61 0.34
CA HIS A 268 -1.75 -0.99 -1.06
C HIS A 268 -2.15 0.18 -1.97
N ALA A 269 -2.63 1.29 -1.42
CA ALA A 269 -2.94 2.48 -2.22
C ALA A 269 -1.72 3.02 -2.97
N GLY A 270 -0.52 2.95 -2.37
CA GLY A 270 0.72 3.38 -3.02
C GLY A 270 1.06 2.55 -4.27
N PRO A 271 1.21 1.22 -4.16
CA PRO A 271 1.45 0.32 -5.28
C PRO A 271 0.30 0.26 -6.30
N GLU A 272 -0.95 0.11 -5.86
CA GLU A 272 -2.07 -0.20 -6.78
C GLU A 272 -2.63 1.07 -7.44
N ASP A 273 -2.94 2.11 -6.67
CA ASP A 273 -3.54 3.34 -7.21
C ASP A 273 -2.50 4.28 -7.78
N ARG A 274 -1.39 4.51 -7.07
CA ARG A 274 -0.39 5.49 -7.53
C ARG A 274 0.57 4.89 -8.54
N ARG A 275 1.27 3.82 -8.17
CA ARG A 275 2.31 3.26 -9.04
C ARG A 275 1.76 2.53 -10.25
N ARG A 276 0.83 1.60 -10.04
CA ARG A 276 0.21 0.83 -11.13
C ARG A 276 -0.89 1.61 -11.83
N GLY A 277 -1.59 2.51 -11.12
CA GLY A 277 -2.67 3.30 -11.71
C GLY A 277 -3.99 2.55 -11.88
N ALA A 278 -4.04 1.35 -11.35
CA ALA A 278 -5.11 0.38 -11.55
C ALA A 278 -5.54 -0.10 -10.16
N GLY A 279 -5.98 0.86 -9.34
CA GLY A 279 -6.43 0.62 -7.97
C GLY A 279 -7.85 0.08 -7.90
N TYR A 280 -8.18 -0.55 -6.78
CA TYR A 280 -9.44 -1.27 -6.62
C TYR A 280 -10.61 -0.35 -6.22
N PHE A 281 -10.36 0.67 -5.39
CA PHE A 281 -11.42 1.47 -4.75
C PHE A 281 -11.92 2.68 -5.53
N GLY A 282 -11.13 3.25 -6.44
CA GLY A 282 -11.52 4.49 -7.12
C GLY A 282 -11.77 5.66 -6.16
N GLY A 283 -12.58 6.64 -6.60
CA GLY A 283 -13.03 7.79 -5.80
C GLY A 283 -11.88 8.47 -5.06
N SER A 284 -12.07 8.72 -3.76
CA SER A 284 -11.07 9.36 -2.90
C SER A 284 -9.78 8.58 -2.71
N PHE A 285 -9.75 7.27 -3.01
CA PHE A 285 -8.52 6.48 -2.95
C PHE A 285 -7.63 6.63 -4.19
N SER A 286 -8.18 7.19 -5.26
CA SER A 286 -7.52 7.26 -6.55
C SER A 286 -6.72 8.54 -6.77
N PHE A 287 -5.76 8.50 -7.69
CA PHE A 287 -4.88 9.64 -8.01
C PHE A 287 -4.78 9.77 -9.54
N PRO A 288 -5.22 10.87 -10.18
CA PRO A 288 -6.09 11.92 -9.61
C PRO A 288 -7.37 11.35 -8.99
N GLU A 289 -7.93 12.07 -8.01
CA GLU A 289 -9.15 11.66 -7.31
C GLU A 289 -10.36 11.65 -8.26
N GLY A 290 -11.31 10.74 -8.01
CA GLY A 290 -12.57 10.65 -8.76
C GLY A 290 -12.64 9.52 -9.79
N ASN A 291 -11.65 8.62 -9.84
CA ASN A 291 -11.70 7.49 -10.76
C ASN A 291 -12.79 6.49 -10.44
N ASP A 292 -13.31 5.81 -11.47
CA ASP A 292 -14.20 4.68 -11.28
C ASP A 292 -13.53 3.56 -10.48
N PRO A 293 -14.26 2.94 -9.53
CA PRO A 293 -13.80 1.73 -8.86
C PRO A 293 -13.84 0.51 -9.78
N ASP A 294 -13.14 -0.53 -9.36
CA ASP A 294 -13.21 -1.86 -9.97
C ASP A 294 -14.67 -2.39 -9.98
N VAL A 295 -15.09 -3.06 -11.05
CA VAL A 295 -16.45 -3.64 -11.13
C VAL A 295 -16.72 -4.66 -10.02
N HIS A 296 -15.67 -5.34 -9.52
CA HIS A 296 -15.78 -6.29 -8.43
C HIS A 296 -16.05 -5.61 -7.09
N LEU A 297 -15.61 -4.36 -6.88
CA LEU A 297 -16.01 -3.57 -5.71
C LEU A 297 -17.51 -3.28 -5.75
N LYS A 298 -18.03 -2.86 -6.92
CA LYS A 298 -19.47 -2.63 -7.12
C LYS A 298 -20.27 -3.91 -6.87
N ALA A 299 -19.70 -5.06 -7.20
CA ALA A 299 -20.25 -6.39 -6.92
C ALA A 299 -19.98 -6.92 -5.49
N LYS A 300 -19.39 -6.12 -4.60
CA LYS A 300 -19.09 -6.46 -3.19
C LYS A 300 -18.15 -7.66 -3.02
N VAL A 301 -17.23 -7.89 -3.96
CA VAL A 301 -16.22 -8.97 -3.90
C VAL A 301 -14.95 -8.44 -3.23
N GLY A 302 -14.71 -8.75 -1.96
CA GLY A 302 -13.58 -8.20 -1.20
C GLY A 302 -12.21 -8.78 -1.61
N CYS A 303 -11.14 -8.15 -1.13
CA CYS A 303 -9.75 -8.55 -1.44
C CYS A 303 -9.50 -10.04 -1.17
N LEU A 304 -9.93 -10.54 -0.01
CA LEU A 304 -9.72 -11.93 0.42
C LEU A 304 -10.65 -12.94 -0.27
N ASP A 305 -11.63 -12.47 -1.05
CA ASP A 305 -12.47 -13.33 -1.89
C ASP A 305 -11.75 -13.68 -3.20
N CYS A 306 -10.76 -12.88 -3.61
CA CYS A 306 -9.88 -13.17 -4.74
C CYS A 306 -8.53 -13.72 -4.29
N HIS A 307 -7.89 -13.09 -3.30
CA HIS A 307 -6.57 -13.49 -2.82
C HIS A 307 -6.65 -14.72 -1.91
N GLU A 308 -5.79 -15.70 -2.18
CA GLU A 308 -5.63 -16.85 -1.30
C GLU A 308 -5.12 -16.37 0.08
N SER A 309 -5.82 -16.77 1.14
CA SER A 309 -5.60 -16.36 2.53
C SER A 309 -6.00 -17.51 3.46
N THR A 310 -5.74 -17.40 4.76
CA THR A 310 -6.22 -18.41 5.73
C THR A 310 -7.74 -18.62 5.73
N LYS A 311 -8.52 -17.65 5.24
CA LYS A 311 -9.98 -17.77 5.05
C LYS A 311 -10.35 -18.90 4.09
N ASN A 312 -9.58 -19.07 3.01
CA ASN A 312 -9.89 -20.02 1.94
C ASN A 312 -8.85 -21.14 1.78
N ASN A 313 -7.68 -21.00 2.41
CA ASN A 313 -6.66 -22.03 2.53
C ASN A 313 -5.96 -21.91 3.89
N PRO A 314 -6.47 -22.58 4.95
CA PRO A 314 -5.88 -22.50 6.29
C PRO A 314 -4.41 -22.94 6.35
N ALA A 315 -3.94 -23.76 5.41
CA ALA A 315 -2.59 -24.31 5.42
C ALA A 315 -1.49 -23.28 5.15
N ILE A 316 -1.81 -22.10 4.59
CA ILE A 316 -0.79 -21.07 4.31
C ILE A 316 -0.41 -20.23 5.54
N GLY A 317 -1.19 -20.30 6.62
CA GLY A 317 -0.94 -19.59 7.89
C GLY A 317 -1.33 -18.10 7.88
N HIS A 318 -1.65 -17.58 9.05
CA HIS A 318 -2.14 -16.21 9.26
C HIS A 318 -1.14 -15.16 8.76
N GLY A 319 -1.64 -14.10 8.11
CA GLY A 319 -0.80 -13.05 7.51
C GLY A 319 -0.18 -13.40 6.15
N MET A 320 -0.31 -14.65 5.68
CA MET A 320 0.08 -15.01 4.32
C MET A 320 -1.08 -14.74 3.35
N VAL A 321 -0.83 -13.90 2.36
CA VAL A 321 -1.78 -13.55 1.30
C VAL A 321 -1.10 -13.69 -0.06
N ARG A 322 -1.65 -14.53 -0.93
CA ARG A 322 -1.09 -14.73 -2.28
C ARG A 322 -1.42 -13.54 -3.16
N ARG A 323 -0.39 -12.81 -3.61
CA ARG A 323 -0.56 -11.64 -4.49
C ARG A 323 -1.19 -11.99 -5.85
N GLN A 324 -0.83 -13.12 -6.45
CA GLN A 324 -1.36 -13.54 -7.74
C GLN A 324 -2.72 -14.22 -7.56
N ALA A 325 -3.79 -13.49 -7.88
CA ALA A 325 -5.16 -13.97 -7.82
C ALA A 325 -5.73 -14.40 -9.20
N GLN A 326 -4.90 -14.48 -10.24
CA GLN A 326 -5.36 -14.82 -11.61
C GLN A 326 -6.11 -16.18 -11.68
N ASP A 327 -5.72 -17.15 -10.85
CA ASP A 327 -6.35 -18.47 -10.80
C ASP A 327 -7.75 -18.43 -10.15
N SER A 328 -8.11 -17.30 -9.51
CA SER A 328 -9.39 -17.10 -8.84
C SER A 328 -10.51 -16.73 -9.81
N CYS A 329 -10.20 -16.24 -11.02
CA CYS A 329 -11.20 -15.85 -12.02
C CYS A 329 -12.13 -17.04 -12.35
N LYS A 330 -11.58 -18.25 -12.47
CA LYS A 330 -12.35 -19.47 -12.81
C LYS A 330 -13.41 -19.84 -11.77
N ARG A 331 -13.29 -19.35 -10.52
CA ARG A 331 -14.29 -19.59 -9.47
C ARG A 331 -15.61 -18.89 -9.76
N CYS A 332 -15.56 -17.76 -10.47
CA CYS A 332 -16.74 -16.95 -10.81
C CYS A 332 -17.03 -16.92 -12.32
N HIS A 333 -16.01 -17.16 -13.15
CA HIS A 333 -16.06 -17.08 -14.62
C HIS A 333 -15.52 -18.36 -15.29
N PRO A 334 -16.03 -19.57 -14.96
CA PRO A 334 -15.47 -20.82 -15.46
C PRO A 334 -15.51 -20.95 -16.98
N GLU A 335 -16.63 -20.57 -17.61
CA GLU A 335 -16.79 -20.65 -19.08
C GLU A 335 -15.89 -19.65 -19.82
N ALA A 336 -15.80 -18.41 -19.34
CA ALA A 336 -14.92 -17.41 -19.93
C ALA A 336 -13.45 -17.85 -19.83
N VAL A 337 -13.02 -18.40 -18.68
CA VAL A 337 -11.65 -18.92 -18.52
C VAL A 337 -11.40 -20.11 -19.44
N LYS A 338 -12.34 -21.06 -19.51
CA LYS A 338 -12.25 -22.24 -20.39
C LYS A 338 -12.13 -21.84 -21.86
N THR A 339 -12.98 -20.94 -22.33
CA THR A 339 -12.92 -20.47 -23.73
C THR A 339 -11.71 -19.59 -24.01
N HIS A 340 -11.27 -18.77 -23.04
CA HIS A 340 -10.03 -18.01 -23.16
C HIS A 340 -8.81 -18.94 -23.38
N THR A 341 -8.70 -20.03 -22.62
CA THR A 341 -7.56 -20.97 -22.75
C THR A 341 -7.45 -21.65 -24.11
N THR A 342 -8.54 -21.72 -24.87
CA THR A 342 -8.58 -22.31 -26.22
C THR A 342 -8.64 -21.26 -27.33
N SER A 343 -8.72 -19.98 -26.98
CA SER A 343 -8.80 -18.87 -27.94
C SER A 343 -7.43 -18.48 -28.50
N LEU A 344 -7.45 -17.66 -29.57
CA LEU A 344 -6.25 -17.01 -30.11
C LEU A 344 -5.57 -16.07 -29.10
N HIS A 345 -6.31 -15.63 -28.08
CA HIS A 345 -5.85 -14.77 -27.00
C HIS A 345 -5.37 -15.55 -25.76
N SER A 346 -5.23 -16.89 -25.83
CA SER A 346 -4.79 -17.73 -24.70
C SER A 346 -3.47 -17.33 -24.05
N LYS A 347 -2.63 -16.57 -24.75
CA LYS A 347 -1.37 -15.99 -24.23
C LYS A 347 -1.53 -14.61 -23.59
N LEU A 348 -2.73 -14.05 -23.47
CA LEU A 348 -2.99 -12.84 -22.70
C LEU A 348 -3.35 -13.19 -21.25
N SER A 349 -3.04 -12.25 -20.36
CA SER A 349 -3.67 -12.21 -19.04
C SER A 349 -5.06 -11.56 -19.15
N CYS A 350 -6.00 -11.92 -18.29
CA CYS A 350 -7.36 -11.35 -18.32
C CYS A 350 -7.29 -9.82 -18.14
N GLU A 351 -6.39 -9.38 -17.28
CA GLU A 351 -6.08 -7.98 -16.99
C GLU A 351 -5.64 -7.22 -18.26
N ALA A 352 -4.94 -7.89 -19.19
CA ALA A 352 -4.54 -7.32 -20.47
C ALA A 352 -5.72 -7.04 -21.42
N CYS A 353 -6.93 -7.49 -21.11
CA CYS A 353 -8.14 -7.13 -21.85
C CYS A 353 -9.05 -6.21 -21.01
N HIS A 354 -9.12 -6.45 -19.71
CA HIS A 354 -10.13 -5.87 -18.83
C HIS A 354 -9.71 -4.62 -18.04
N ILE A 355 -8.42 -4.25 -18.07
CA ILE A 355 -7.96 -2.97 -17.49
C ILE A 355 -8.01 -1.89 -18.57
N GLN A 356 -8.72 -0.81 -18.26
CA GLN A 356 -8.84 0.40 -19.08
C GLN A 356 -8.53 1.63 -18.21
N GLN A 357 -8.07 2.71 -18.84
CA GLN A 357 -7.78 4.01 -18.24
C GLN A 357 -7.00 3.92 -16.92
N VAL A 358 -5.68 3.94 -17.05
CA VAL A 358 -4.74 3.78 -15.96
C VAL A 358 -4.34 5.14 -15.42
N ALA A 359 -4.53 5.36 -14.13
CA ALA A 359 -4.23 6.63 -13.47
C ALA A 359 -2.84 6.63 -12.80
N GLY A 360 -2.62 7.50 -11.82
CA GLY A 360 -1.48 7.47 -10.91
C GLY A 360 -0.26 8.21 -11.45
N TYR A 361 0.93 7.81 -10.95
CA TYR A 361 2.21 8.39 -11.33
C TYR A 361 2.46 8.26 -12.83
N GLN A 362 2.87 9.36 -13.44
CA GLN A 362 3.32 9.50 -14.82
C GLN A 362 4.81 9.86 -14.89
N GLY A 363 5.45 10.02 -13.73
CA GLY A 363 6.88 10.22 -13.54
C GLY A 363 7.19 10.13 -12.05
N THR A 364 8.39 9.68 -11.68
CA THR A 364 8.84 9.77 -10.29
C THR A 364 10.35 9.86 -10.22
N TYR A 365 10.86 10.84 -9.51
CA TYR A 365 12.28 11.12 -9.43
C TYR A 365 12.72 11.18 -7.97
N TRP A 366 13.90 10.61 -7.70
CA TRP A 366 14.54 10.64 -6.40
C TRP A 366 15.75 11.55 -6.47
N GLY A 367 15.82 12.55 -5.62
CA GLY A 367 16.94 13.48 -5.60
C GLY A 367 16.99 14.32 -4.33
N PRO A 368 17.95 15.26 -4.24
CA PRO A 368 18.07 16.13 -3.09
C PRO A 368 16.78 16.87 -2.78
N GLY A 369 16.42 16.94 -1.50
CA GLY A 369 15.23 17.64 -1.01
C GLY A 369 15.12 17.56 0.50
N GLN A 370 13.91 17.78 1.03
CA GLN A 370 13.66 17.77 2.47
C GLN A 370 12.56 16.78 2.84
N ILE A 371 12.83 15.92 3.82
CA ILE A 371 11.85 14.99 4.39
C ILE A 371 11.70 15.26 5.88
N ALA A 372 10.47 15.54 6.31
CA ALA A 372 10.14 15.85 7.71
C ALA A 372 11.03 16.96 8.34
N GLY A 373 11.46 17.94 7.53
CA GLY A 373 12.33 19.05 7.96
C GLY A 373 13.83 18.72 7.97
N ALA A 374 14.25 17.53 7.53
CA ALA A 374 15.66 17.17 7.37
C ALA A 374 16.04 17.12 5.89
N ALA A 375 17.18 17.72 5.53
CA ALA A 375 17.75 17.57 4.19
C ALA A 375 18.15 16.10 3.93
N THR A 376 17.93 15.63 2.71
CA THR A 376 18.26 14.27 2.29
C THR A 376 18.62 14.26 0.80
N PRO A 377 19.58 13.41 0.37
CA PRO A 377 19.82 13.18 -1.05
C PRO A 377 18.70 12.37 -1.73
N TYR A 378 17.76 11.82 -0.95
CA TYR A 378 16.71 10.91 -1.41
C TYR A 378 15.31 11.37 -1.02
N PHE A 379 14.92 12.55 -1.48
CA PHE A 379 13.53 12.97 -1.50
C PHE A 379 12.85 12.44 -2.77
N LYS A 380 11.58 12.05 -2.65
CA LYS A 380 10.80 11.46 -3.73
C LYS A 380 9.81 12.46 -4.31
N TYR A 381 10.13 13.01 -5.48
CA TYR A 381 9.25 13.82 -6.31
C TYR A 381 8.37 12.88 -7.17
N LYS A 382 7.15 12.60 -6.72
CA LYS A 382 6.26 11.57 -7.28
C LYS A 382 4.93 12.10 -7.79
N ALA A 383 4.48 13.28 -7.36
CA ALA A 383 3.13 13.76 -7.64
C ALA A 383 2.89 14.24 -9.08
N TYR A 384 3.55 13.63 -10.06
CA TYR A 384 3.20 13.69 -11.49
C TYR A 384 1.98 12.79 -11.72
N TYR A 385 0.78 13.26 -11.40
CA TYR A 385 -0.44 12.47 -11.51
C TYR A 385 -1.15 12.71 -12.83
N GLY A 386 -1.64 11.66 -13.45
CA GLY A 386 -2.33 11.78 -14.73
C GLY A 386 -2.90 10.46 -15.21
N TYR A 387 -3.25 10.41 -16.50
CA TYR A 387 -3.93 9.29 -17.12
C TYR A 387 -3.19 8.77 -18.35
N MET A 388 -3.10 7.45 -18.43
CA MET A 388 -2.75 6.69 -19.62
C MET A 388 -4.01 5.94 -20.06
N ALA A 389 -4.53 6.23 -21.25
CA ALA A 389 -5.82 5.73 -21.71
C ALA A 389 -5.88 4.19 -21.68
N GLU A 390 -4.80 3.53 -22.08
CA GLU A 390 -4.70 2.08 -22.09
C GLU A 390 -3.31 1.63 -21.61
N PRO A 391 -3.20 0.51 -20.87
CA PRO A 391 -1.90 0.00 -20.48
C PRO A 391 -1.14 -0.52 -21.71
N VAL A 392 0.17 -0.34 -21.69
CA VAL A 392 1.08 -1.01 -22.62
C VAL A 392 1.15 -2.48 -22.25
N LEU A 393 1.15 -3.36 -23.25
CA LEU A 393 1.32 -4.79 -23.05
C LEU A 393 2.77 -5.19 -23.31
N ILE A 394 3.33 -5.97 -22.38
CA ILE A 394 4.65 -6.60 -22.54
C ILE A 394 4.53 -8.10 -22.32
N ARG A 395 5.51 -8.87 -22.80
CA ARG A 395 5.60 -10.30 -22.49
C ARG A 395 6.20 -10.50 -21.11
N ASP A 396 5.58 -11.35 -20.30
CA ASP A 396 6.12 -11.82 -19.04
C ASP A 396 7.26 -12.85 -19.25
N GLN A 397 7.89 -13.28 -18.15
CA GLN A 397 8.95 -14.30 -18.17
C GLN A 397 8.51 -15.65 -18.77
N LYS A 398 7.21 -15.89 -18.96
CA LYS A 398 6.63 -17.08 -19.60
C LYS A 398 6.12 -16.80 -21.03
N GLY A 399 6.37 -15.60 -21.55
CA GLY A 399 5.92 -15.18 -22.87
C GLY A 399 4.44 -14.79 -22.96
N ARG A 400 3.73 -14.63 -21.84
CA ARG A 400 2.34 -14.15 -21.84
C ARG A 400 2.27 -12.63 -21.84
N TRP A 401 1.29 -12.06 -22.51
CA TRP A 401 1.05 -10.62 -22.54
C TRP A 401 0.39 -10.14 -21.25
N ILE A 402 1.05 -9.21 -20.56
CA ILE A 402 0.59 -8.59 -19.32
C ILE A 402 0.49 -7.07 -19.45
N PRO A 403 -0.48 -6.42 -18.79
CA PRO A 403 -0.57 -4.96 -18.78
C PRO A 403 0.43 -4.35 -17.80
N VAL A 404 1.16 -3.34 -18.27
CA VAL A 404 2.07 -2.51 -17.47
C VAL A 404 1.85 -1.03 -17.81
N LYS A 405 2.21 -0.15 -16.87
CA LYS A 405 2.27 1.30 -17.12
C LYS A 405 3.74 1.69 -17.10
N PRO A 406 4.37 1.86 -18.27
CA PRO A 406 5.68 2.46 -18.37
C PRO A 406 5.61 3.92 -17.92
N PHE A 407 6.48 4.32 -17.00
CA PHE A 407 6.70 5.72 -16.68
C PHE A 407 8.17 5.94 -16.27
N PRO A 408 8.71 7.14 -16.51
CA PRO A 408 10.12 7.43 -16.32
C PRO A 408 10.45 7.55 -14.84
N MET A 409 11.61 7.00 -14.50
CA MET A 409 12.18 7.06 -13.16
C MET A 409 13.63 7.51 -13.24
N ALA A 410 14.07 8.23 -12.22
CA ALA A 410 15.50 8.45 -12.01
C ALA A 410 15.83 8.57 -10.52
N VAL A 411 17.08 8.26 -10.18
CA VAL A 411 17.67 8.63 -8.90
C VAL A 411 18.96 9.41 -9.15
N MET A 412 19.05 10.60 -8.57
CA MET A 412 20.16 11.52 -8.73
C MET A 412 21.39 11.11 -7.92
N ASN A 413 22.53 11.68 -8.29
CA ASN A 413 23.80 11.62 -7.55
C ASN A 413 24.33 10.20 -7.35
N GLN A 414 24.14 9.31 -8.31
CA GLN A 414 24.69 7.95 -8.26
C GLN A 414 26.08 7.90 -8.87
N LYS A 415 27.06 7.30 -8.19
CA LYS A 415 28.45 7.23 -8.69
C LYS A 415 28.60 6.27 -9.86
N THR A 416 27.95 5.11 -9.78
CA THR A 416 28.12 4.00 -10.72
C THR A 416 26.79 3.30 -10.92
N SER A 417 26.77 2.38 -11.89
CA SER A 417 25.67 1.43 -12.04
C SER A 417 26.20 0.09 -12.54
N PRO A 418 25.78 -1.05 -11.94
CA PRO A 418 26.23 -2.38 -12.35
C PRO A 418 25.37 -2.99 -13.46
N PHE A 419 24.29 -2.32 -13.88
CA PHE A 419 23.28 -2.92 -14.75
C PHE A 419 23.60 -2.75 -16.24
N LYS A 420 23.09 -3.68 -17.05
CA LYS A 420 23.12 -3.58 -18.52
C LYS A 420 21.78 -3.04 -19.03
N PRO A 421 21.77 -2.05 -19.96
CA PRO A 421 20.53 -1.52 -20.50
C PRO A 421 19.61 -2.62 -21.06
N GLY A 422 18.30 -2.47 -20.87
CA GLY A 422 17.29 -3.44 -21.33
C GLY A 422 16.22 -3.76 -20.29
N LEU A 423 15.38 -4.74 -20.64
CA LEU A 423 14.29 -5.23 -19.79
C LEU A 423 14.79 -6.20 -18.72
N HIS A 424 14.36 -5.98 -17.48
CA HIS A 424 14.70 -6.78 -16.31
C HIS A 424 13.45 -7.15 -15.50
N TRP A 425 13.55 -8.24 -14.74
CA TRP A 425 12.49 -8.73 -13.86
C TRP A 425 12.95 -8.67 -12.41
N ARG A 426 12.06 -8.23 -11.52
CA ARG A 426 12.41 -8.07 -10.11
C ARG A 426 12.55 -9.39 -9.38
N TYR A 427 11.85 -10.42 -9.84
CA TYR A 427 11.83 -11.74 -9.21
C TYR A 427 12.06 -12.82 -10.26
N PRO A 428 12.95 -13.79 -9.97
CA PRO A 428 13.13 -14.97 -10.81
C PRO A 428 11.83 -15.74 -11.07
N LEU A 429 11.77 -16.34 -12.26
CA LEU A 429 10.62 -17.11 -12.73
C LEU A 429 10.32 -18.35 -11.89
N ASP A 430 11.37 -18.99 -11.37
CA ASP A 430 11.35 -20.26 -10.63
C ASP A 430 10.93 -20.13 -9.17
N LEU A 431 10.83 -18.90 -8.65
CA LEU A 431 10.31 -18.67 -7.31
C LEU A 431 8.85 -19.12 -7.17
N PRO A 432 8.45 -19.70 -6.02
CA PRO A 432 7.05 -20.00 -5.74
C PRO A 432 6.14 -18.77 -5.90
N ALA A 433 4.88 -18.99 -6.32
CA ALA A 433 3.93 -17.90 -6.55
C ALA A 433 3.80 -16.94 -5.35
N LEU A 434 3.75 -17.48 -4.12
CA LEU A 434 3.70 -16.69 -2.88
C LEU A 434 4.89 -15.72 -2.73
N LYS A 435 6.06 -16.09 -3.26
CA LYS A 435 7.33 -15.37 -3.13
C LYS A 435 7.65 -14.47 -4.32
N ARG A 436 7.01 -14.66 -5.48
CA ARG A 436 7.34 -13.93 -6.71
C ARG A 436 6.37 -12.78 -7.00
N THR A 437 6.77 -11.87 -7.89
CA THR A 437 5.89 -10.89 -8.55
C THR A 437 6.23 -10.88 -10.03
N ASP A 438 5.28 -10.52 -10.89
CA ASP A 438 5.54 -10.33 -12.32
C ASP A 438 5.84 -8.84 -12.60
N ASP A 439 6.52 -8.15 -11.68
CA ASP A 439 6.87 -6.75 -11.83
C ASP A 439 8.21 -6.62 -12.61
N ALA A 440 8.20 -5.81 -13.66
CA ALA A 440 9.35 -5.55 -14.53
C ALA A 440 9.89 -4.13 -14.36
N TRP A 441 11.08 -3.91 -14.91
CA TRP A 441 11.68 -2.58 -15.05
C TRP A 441 12.64 -2.57 -16.24
N GLY A 442 12.80 -1.40 -16.85
CA GLY A 442 13.70 -1.18 -17.98
C GLY A 442 14.88 -0.37 -17.54
N TYR A 443 16.07 -0.97 -17.39
CA TYR A 443 17.27 -0.18 -17.09
C TYR A 443 17.67 0.60 -18.34
N VAL A 444 17.83 1.92 -18.19
CA VAL A 444 18.22 2.79 -19.31
C VAL A 444 19.73 3.01 -19.27
N GLY A 445 20.26 3.48 -18.15
CA GLY A 445 21.68 3.83 -18.05
C GLY A 445 21.99 4.77 -16.89
N LEU A 446 23.25 5.16 -16.80
CA LEU A 446 23.74 6.22 -15.92
C LEU A 446 24.09 7.43 -16.79
N PHE A 447 23.43 8.56 -16.55
CA PHE A 447 23.52 9.75 -17.41
C PHE A 447 24.00 10.95 -16.60
N GLY A 448 24.96 11.71 -17.14
CA GLY A 448 25.38 13.02 -16.61
C GLY A 448 24.60 14.18 -17.26
N GLY A 449 25.12 15.40 -17.12
CA GLY A 449 24.56 16.59 -17.78
C GLY A 449 23.45 17.30 -17.00
N LEU A 450 23.31 16.98 -15.72
CA LEU A 450 22.45 17.71 -14.79
C LEU A 450 23.30 18.81 -14.10
N PRO A 451 22.80 20.05 -13.91
CA PRO A 451 23.65 21.13 -13.37
C PRO A 451 23.96 20.99 -11.88
N GLU A 452 22.94 20.76 -11.05
CA GLU A 452 23.07 20.65 -9.58
C GLU A 452 23.13 19.20 -9.09
N ASN A 453 22.92 18.25 -9.99
CA ASN A 453 22.98 16.82 -9.73
C ASN A 453 24.01 16.26 -10.69
N ASN A 454 24.86 15.33 -10.27
CA ASN A 454 25.92 14.85 -11.17
C ASN A 454 25.34 13.81 -12.16
N ASN A 455 25.44 12.53 -11.79
CA ASN A 455 24.89 11.45 -12.59
C ASN A 455 23.53 11.02 -12.04
N ALA A 456 22.60 10.72 -12.93
CA ALA A 456 21.32 10.11 -12.64
C ALA A 456 21.29 8.68 -13.16
N LEU A 457 20.83 7.75 -12.32
CA LEU A 457 20.49 6.38 -12.73
C LEU A 457 19.06 6.38 -13.24
N LEU A 458 18.86 6.05 -14.52
CA LEU A 458 17.57 6.10 -15.19
C LEU A 458 16.99 4.69 -15.38
N TRP A 459 15.69 4.57 -15.16
CA TRP A 459 14.93 3.37 -15.52
C TRP A 459 13.48 3.70 -15.90
N ILE A 460 12.83 2.74 -16.55
CA ILE A 460 11.39 2.75 -16.81
C ILE A 460 10.73 1.77 -15.84
N GLN A 461 9.80 2.24 -15.02
CA GLN A 461 9.05 1.35 -14.13
C GLN A 461 7.96 0.62 -14.93
N MET A 462 7.82 -0.71 -14.76
CA MET A 462 6.81 -1.52 -15.47
C MET A 462 6.23 -2.60 -14.56
N ASP A 463 5.54 -2.17 -13.50
CA ASP A 463 4.82 -3.10 -12.64
C ASP A 463 3.61 -3.70 -13.36
N LYS A 464 3.37 -5.00 -13.15
CA LYS A 464 2.17 -5.66 -13.66
C LYS A 464 0.94 -5.06 -12.98
N MET A 465 -0.04 -4.62 -13.75
CA MET A 465 -1.34 -4.22 -13.21
C MET A 465 -2.23 -5.42 -12.89
N SER A 466 -3.09 -5.29 -11.89
CA SER A 466 -3.93 -6.38 -11.42
C SER A 466 -5.37 -6.03 -11.02
N HIS A 467 -5.73 -4.75 -10.86
CA HIS A 467 -7.10 -4.34 -10.52
C HIS A 467 -7.63 -3.32 -11.53
N LYS A 468 -8.73 -2.64 -11.19
CA LYS A 468 -9.48 -1.74 -12.07
C LYS A 468 -10.01 -2.49 -13.30
N LEU A 469 -10.48 -3.71 -13.06
CA LEU A 469 -11.12 -4.52 -14.06
C LEU A 469 -12.48 -3.91 -14.40
N GLY A 470 -12.81 -3.95 -15.68
CA GLY A 470 -14.07 -3.48 -16.22
C GLY A 470 -14.42 -4.19 -17.52
N LYS A 471 -15.11 -3.46 -18.40
CA LYS A 471 -15.40 -3.96 -19.75
C LYS A 471 -14.10 -4.23 -20.49
N SER A 472 -14.10 -5.23 -21.36
CA SER A 472 -12.96 -5.49 -22.24
C SER A 472 -12.70 -4.28 -23.13
N ARG A 473 -11.43 -3.95 -23.36
CA ARG A 473 -11.01 -2.99 -24.40
C ARG A 473 -11.41 -3.45 -25.79
N SER A 474 -11.48 -2.52 -26.73
CA SER A 474 -11.78 -2.83 -28.14
C SER A 474 -10.63 -3.61 -28.77
N CYS A 475 -10.88 -4.39 -29.83
CA CYS A 475 -9.77 -5.05 -30.53
C CYS A 475 -8.78 -4.04 -31.15
N ASP A 476 -9.25 -2.85 -31.54
CA ASP A 476 -8.42 -1.81 -32.15
C ASP A 476 -7.40 -1.20 -31.17
N SER A 477 -7.65 -1.28 -29.86
CA SER A 477 -6.66 -0.85 -28.86
C SER A 477 -5.32 -1.57 -29.02
N CYS A 478 -5.39 -2.85 -29.43
CA CYS A 478 -4.23 -3.72 -29.57
C CYS A 478 -3.83 -3.91 -31.04
N HIS A 479 -4.80 -3.94 -31.93
CA HIS A 479 -4.59 -4.30 -33.33
C HIS A 479 -4.82 -3.15 -34.31
N GLY A 480 -5.12 -1.93 -33.84
CA GLY A 480 -5.31 -0.76 -34.67
C GLY A 480 -4.06 -0.40 -35.48
N SER A 481 -2.87 -0.54 -34.90
CA SER A 481 -1.62 -0.31 -35.62
C SER A 481 -1.30 -1.42 -36.63
N GLN A 482 -0.78 -1.05 -37.79
CA GLN A 482 -0.40 -1.99 -38.86
C GLN A 482 0.91 -2.73 -38.57
N ASP A 483 1.79 -2.15 -37.77
CA ASP A 483 3.13 -2.68 -37.46
C ASP A 483 3.23 -3.27 -36.04
N GLY A 484 2.14 -3.25 -35.28
CA GLY A 484 2.08 -3.70 -33.89
C GLY A 484 2.50 -2.64 -32.87
N THR A 485 2.72 -1.39 -33.29
CA THR A 485 3.07 -0.29 -32.40
C THR A 485 1.96 0.03 -31.41
N GLN A 486 2.36 0.24 -30.15
CA GLN A 486 1.52 0.75 -29.08
C GLN A 486 1.95 2.20 -28.80
N LEU A 487 1.01 3.15 -28.88
CA LEU A 487 1.28 4.56 -28.60
C LEU A 487 0.27 5.07 -27.58
N GLN A 488 0.77 5.62 -26.48
CA GLN A 488 -0.03 6.28 -25.47
C GLN A 488 0.40 7.75 -25.36
N LYS A 489 -0.58 8.65 -25.33
CA LYS A 489 -0.35 10.07 -25.06
C LYS A 489 -0.85 10.38 -23.65
N ILE A 490 0.03 10.90 -22.81
CA ILE A 490 -0.22 11.10 -21.39
C ILE A 490 -0.20 12.59 -21.10
N LYS A 491 -1.19 13.05 -20.33
CA LYS A 491 -1.18 14.35 -19.65
C LYS A 491 -1.10 14.12 -18.15
N TRP A 492 -0.42 15.02 -17.46
CA TRP A 492 -0.22 14.94 -16.02
C TRP A 492 -0.12 16.33 -15.39
N GLU A 493 -0.35 16.37 -14.09
CA GLU A 493 -0.20 17.53 -13.22
C GLU A 493 0.82 17.19 -12.13
N PHE A 494 1.70 18.13 -11.80
CA PHE A 494 2.64 18.06 -10.69
C PHE A 494 2.12 18.85 -9.49
N SER A 495 2.22 18.29 -8.28
CA SER A 495 1.75 18.93 -7.04
C SER A 495 2.54 18.57 -5.77
N ASP A 496 3.78 18.08 -5.93
CA ASP A 496 4.65 17.78 -4.79
C ASP A 496 5.43 19.04 -4.36
N PRO A 497 6.03 19.05 -3.16
CA PRO A 497 6.96 20.10 -2.77
C PRO A 497 8.11 20.29 -3.76
N GLY A 498 8.59 21.52 -3.87
CA GLY A 498 9.74 21.91 -4.68
C GLY A 498 9.40 22.76 -5.90
N ALA A 499 8.15 22.79 -6.33
CA ALA A 499 7.65 23.71 -7.35
C ALA A 499 6.17 24.01 -7.12
N PHE A 500 5.75 25.20 -7.56
CA PHE A 500 4.32 25.50 -7.70
C PHE A 500 3.67 24.52 -8.68
N PRO A 501 2.38 24.18 -8.53
CA PRO A 501 1.72 23.22 -9.41
C PRO A 501 1.85 23.60 -10.90
N PHE A 502 2.16 22.61 -11.74
CA PHE A 502 2.28 22.78 -13.19
C PHE A 502 1.78 21.54 -13.93
N SER A 503 1.39 21.71 -15.20
CA SER A 503 0.94 20.61 -16.05
C SER A 503 2.00 20.23 -17.09
N GLY A 504 1.88 19.02 -17.61
CA GLY A 504 2.72 18.56 -18.70
C GLY A 504 2.20 17.33 -19.41
N SER A 505 2.99 16.84 -20.35
CA SER A 505 2.65 15.68 -21.17
C SER A 505 3.89 14.93 -21.64
N HIS A 506 3.69 13.67 -22.03
CA HIS A 506 4.68 12.89 -22.75
C HIS A 506 3.98 11.80 -23.57
N GLU A 507 4.73 11.11 -24.42
CA GLU A 507 4.25 9.92 -25.13
C GLU A 507 5.03 8.68 -24.67
N VAL A 508 4.33 7.56 -24.59
CA VAL A 508 4.92 6.22 -24.42
C VAL A 508 4.72 5.45 -25.72
N LEU A 509 5.83 5.08 -26.36
CA LEU A 509 5.86 4.35 -27.62
C LEU A 509 6.52 3.00 -27.40
N ALA A 510 5.81 1.90 -27.71
CA ALA A 510 6.34 0.54 -27.66
C ALA A 510 6.21 -0.12 -29.04
N ASN A 511 7.33 -0.51 -29.64
CA ASN A 511 7.36 -1.08 -30.99
C ASN A 511 8.51 -2.10 -31.14
N ARG A 512 8.83 -2.50 -32.38
CA ARG A 512 9.88 -3.49 -32.67
C ARG A 512 11.29 -3.06 -32.29
N LYS A 513 11.54 -1.76 -32.16
CA LYS A 513 12.86 -1.20 -31.85
C LYS A 513 13.07 -1.06 -30.35
N GLY A 514 12.00 -0.79 -29.60
CA GLY A 514 12.13 -0.57 -28.17
C GLY A 514 10.86 -0.06 -27.51
N LEU A 515 11.06 0.35 -26.26
CA LEU A 515 10.12 1.10 -25.45
C LEU A 515 10.73 2.48 -25.18
N PHE A 516 10.00 3.52 -25.52
CA PHE A 516 10.45 4.92 -25.48
C PHE A 516 9.44 5.76 -24.69
N ILE A 517 9.96 6.63 -23.83
CA ILE A 517 9.21 7.73 -23.22
C ILE A 517 9.80 9.01 -23.77
N ASN A 518 9.06 9.69 -24.62
CA ASN A 518 9.56 10.83 -25.39
C ASN A 518 8.61 12.02 -25.36
N LYS A 519 9.06 13.14 -25.95
CA LYS A 519 8.32 14.40 -26.03
C LYS A 519 7.84 14.87 -24.66
N MET A 520 8.68 14.70 -23.65
CA MET A 520 8.37 15.20 -22.32
C MET A 520 8.41 16.72 -22.31
N GLN A 521 7.29 17.34 -21.94
CA GLN A 521 7.13 18.78 -21.94
C GLN A 521 6.21 19.21 -20.80
N SER A 522 6.31 20.47 -20.40
CA SER A 522 5.46 21.08 -19.39
C SER A 522 5.18 22.54 -19.71
N ASP A 523 4.24 23.10 -18.95
CA ASP A 523 4.15 24.54 -18.75
C ASP A 523 5.40 25.06 -18.02
N LYS A 524 5.50 26.37 -17.83
CA LYS A 524 6.58 26.99 -17.07
C LYS A 524 6.63 26.41 -15.65
N ILE A 525 7.81 25.99 -15.21
CA ILE A 525 8.05 25.47 -13.86
C ILE A 525 8.58 26.61 -12.98
N GLU A 526 7.86 26.94 -11.92
CA GLU A 526 8.28 27.92 -10.92
C GLU A 526 8.70 27.18 -9.64
N LEU A 527 9.99 27.26 -9.32
CA LEU A 527 10.56 26.53 -8.18
C LEU A 527 10.22 27.18 -6.85
N GLU A 528 10.01 26.35 -5.84
CA GLU A 528 10.01 26.78 -4.44
C GLU A 528 11.45 27.03 -3.97
N GLN A 529 11.61 27.92 -2.99
CA GLN A 529 12.92 28.25 -2.44
C GLN A 529 13.62 27.01 -1.84
N GLY A 530 14.89 26.82 -2.19
CA GLY A 530 15.72 25.72 -1.65
C GLY A 530 15.63 24.40 -2.41
N TYR A 531 14.92 24.37 -3.54
CA TYR A 531 14.81 23.22 -4.42
C TYR A 531 15.53 23.46 -5.75
N SER A 532 15.90 22.38 -6.45
CA SER A 532 16.53 22.45 -7.76
C SER A 532 15.70 21.75 -8.83
N LEU A 533 15.68 22.35 -10.03
CA LEU A 533 14.93 21.81 -11.16
C LEU A 533 15.45 20.43 -11.58
N SER A 534 16.76 20.22 -11.55
CA SER A 534 17.37 18.94 -11.92
C SER A 534 17.04 17.79 -10.96
N ALA A 535 16.61 18.07 -9.72
CA ALA A 535 16.19 17.05 -8.76
C ALA A 535 14.76 16.58 -9.01
N LEU A 536 13.84 17.51 -9.25
CA LEU A 536 12.41 17.20 -9.41
C LEU A 536 12.01 16.94 -10.86
N ALA A 537 12.65 17.58 -11.84
CA ALA A 537 12.35 17.50 -13.27
C ALA A 537 13.62 17.26 -14.12
N PRO A 538 14.34 16.13 -13.94
CA PRO A 538 15.59 15.85 -14.64
C PRO A 538 15.43 15.76 -16.17
N TRP A 539 14.22 15.47 -16.64
CA TRP A 539 13.88 15.39 -18.06
C TRP A 539 14.00 16.73 -18.80
N VAL A 540 14.00 17.87 -18.09
CA VAL A 540 14.29 19.18 -18.69
C VAL A 540 15.68 19.19 -19.34
N TYR A 541 16.64 18.49 -18.73
CA TYR A 541 18.03 18.42 -19.18
C TYR A 541 18.29 17.15 -20.01
N LEU A 542 17.77 16.01 -19.55
CA LEU A 542 18.01 14.71 -20.17
C LEU A 542 17.10 14.43 -21.38
N LYS A 543 16.09 15.27 -21.62
CA LYS A 543 15.16 15.15 -22.74
C LYS A 543 14.55 13.74 -22.81
N ASP A 544 14.65 13.08 -23.96
CA ASP A 544 14.04 11.79 -24.26
C ASP A 544 14.95 10.59 -23.91
N ALA A 545 15.79 10.72 -22.88
CA ALA A 545 16.75 9.69 -22.49
C ALA A 545 16.11 8.36 -22.06
N TRP A 546 14.82 8.33 -21.70
CA TRP A 546 14.13 7.13 -21.22
C TRP A 546 13.72 6.21 -22.37
N HIS A 547 14.69 5.42 -22.85
CA HIS A 547 14.44 4.36 -23.82
C HIS A 547 15.19 3.07 -23.50
N ILE A 548 14.61 1.94 -23.88
CA ILE A 548 15.27 0.63 -23.87
C ILE A 548 15.04 -0.06 -25.21
N GLU A 549 16.05 -0.76 -25.70
CA GLU A 549 15.96 -1.54 -26.93
C GLU A 549 15.26 -2.88 -26.70
N GLY A 550 14.60 -3.39 -27.74
CA GLY A 550 13.92 -4.69 -27.74
C GLY A 550 12.60 -4.68 -28.51
N ASP A 551 12.01 -5.85 -28.74
CA ASP A 551 10.72 -5.95 -29.42
C ASP A 551 9.57 -5.92 -28.42
N PHE A 552 8.86 -4.78 -28.40
CA PHE A 552 7.65 -4.54 -27.62
C PHE A 552 6.39 -4.43 -28.51
N SER A 553 6.50 -4.80 -29.79
CA SER A 553 5.37 -4.73 -30.73
C SER A 553 4.35 -5.85 -30.49
N LEU A 554 3.08 -5.51 -30.64
CA LEU A 554 1.98 -6.46 -30.63
C LEU A 554 1.96 -7.31 -31.91
N PRO A 555 1.43 -8.55 -31.86
CA PRO A 555 1.25 -9.36 -33.06
C PRO A 555 0.39 -8.65 -34.10
N VAL A 556 0.92 -8.53 -35.32
CA VAL A 556 0.22 -7.92 -36.46
C VAL A 556 -0.81 -8.89 -37.01
N ILE A 557 -2.01 -8.36 -37.27
CA ILE A 557 -3.07 -9.10 -37.98
C ILE A 557 -2.70 -9.22 -39.46
N LYS A 558 -2.43 -10.45 -39.91
CA LYS A 558 -2.12 -10.76 -41.31
C LYS A 558 -3.35 -10.65 -42.23
N ASP A 559 -4.48 -11.20 -41.81
CA ASP A 559 -5.75 -11.13 -42.56
C ASP A 559 -6.64 -10.01 -42.00
N ARG A 560 -6.42 -8.79 -42.48
CA ARG A 560 -7.17 -7.61 -42.07
C ARG A 560 -8.64 -7.67 -42.49
N LYS A 561 -8.97 -8.38 -43.58
CA LYS A 561 -10.33 -8.50 -44.09
C LYS A 561 -11.15 -9.41 -43.17
N ALA A 562 -10.64 -10.59 -42.84
CA ALA A 562 -11.30 -11.50 -41.91
C ALA A 562 -11.43 -10.89 -40.51
N TYR A 563 -10.42 -10.13 -40.06
CA TYR A 563 -10.52 -9.34 -38.82
C TYR A 563 -11.64 -8.29 -38.89
N GLY A 564 -11.73 -7.52 -39.97
CA GLY A 564 -12.78 -6.52 -40.16
C GLY A 564 -14.18 -7.12 -40.06
N THR A 565 -14.40 -8.28 -40.69
CA THR A 565 -15.67 -9.02 -40.61
C THR A 565 -15.94 -9.51 -39.19
N SER A 566 -14.96 -10.13 -38.53
CA SER A 566 -15.12 -10.68 -37.18
C SER A 566 -15.29 -9.59 -36.10
N LYS A 567 -14.75 -8.40 -36.35
CA LYS A 567 -14.89 -7.23 -35.49
C LYS A 567 -16.28 -6.62 -35.59
N ALA A 568 -16.89 -6.61 -36.79
CA ALA A 568 -18.21 -6.05 -37.02
C ALA A 568 -19.34 -6.92 -36.42
N ASP A 569 -19.10 -8.23 -36.23
CA ASP A 569 -20.06 -9.17 -35.64
C ASP A 569 -19.44 -9.96 -34.47
N PRO A 570 -19.76 -9.61 -33.21
CA PRO A 570 -19.30 -10.32 -32.02
C PRO A 570 -19.68 -11.81 -31.98
N GLU A 571 -20.79 -12.21 -32.62
CA GLU A 571 -21.19 -13.61 -32.68
C GLU A 571 -20.23 -14.40 -33.57
N THR A 572 -19.89 -13.87 -34.75
CA THR A 572 -18.84 -14.41 -35.61
C THR A 572 -17.49 -14.43 -34.90
N GLY A 573 -17.11 -13.36 -34.19
CA GLY A 573 -15.89 -13.32 -33.38
C GLY A 573 -15.80 -14.42 -32.31
N ARG A 574 -16.93 -14.77 -31.68
CA ARG A 574 -17.03 -15.90 -30.72
C ARG A 574 -17.02 -17.27 -31.40
N LYS A 575 -17.59 -17.38 -32.59
CA LYS A 575 -17.58 -18.63 -33.39
C LYS A 575 -16.19 -18.95 -33.92
N THR A 576 -15.44 -17.93 -34.35
CA THR A 576 -14.08 -18.06 -34.89
C THR A 576 -12.99 -18.18 -33.80
N GLY A 577 -13.36 -18.08 -32.53
CA GLY A 577 -12.43 -18.17 -31.40
C GLY A 577 -11.50 -16.96 -31.25
N ILE A 578 -11.81 -15.85 -31.94
CA ILE A 578 -11.11 -14.56 -31.79
C ILE A 578 -11.53 -13.91 -30.46
N ILE A 579 -12.81 -13.96 -30.12
CA ILE A 579 -13.37 -13.43 -28.88
C ILE A 579 -13.79 -14.61 -28.00
N HIS A 580 -13.49 -14.57 -26.70
CA HIS A 580 -13.96 -15.59 -25.76
C HIS A 580 -15.49 -15.49 -25.59
N ARG A 581 -16.12 -16.61 -25.21
CA ARG A 581 -17.59 -16.66 -25.08
C ARG A 581 -18.05 -16.02 -23.77
#